data_AF-A0A485KWL7-F1
#
_entry.id   AF-A0A485KWL7-F1
#
_cell.length_a   1.000
_cell.length_b   1.000
_cell.length_c   1.000
_cell.angle_alpha   90.00
_cell.angle_beta   90.00
_cell.angle_gamma   90.00
#
_symmetry.space_group_name_H-M   'P 1'
#
loop_
_entity.id
_entity.type
_entity.pdbx_description
1 polymer ?
#
loop_
_entity_poly.entity_id
_entity_poly.type
_entity_poly.pdbx_seq_one_letter_code
_entity_poly.pdbx_strand_id
1 'polypeptide(L)'
;MDDLQQYSFAAKPRAVRGKYRDKKANKYVNTTHPGADWSCSSVFNIMTDPRVARGSVFAAANSIHIQRENVRAANQQPPPSSTSNGSTRMFKKQTIYEPPVTLQTYFPVDLEKNLIEQTPQVHEMHAATQTDAFVANDKHKKPFVLKKTGVDAATEIAATDRLFDFDMEVQPMLTVLVNKTMKQALCEVEREEELKTIESYVSTLHDRQSVEAESIRDLVEHAKKAYMAKAMEKDVAQKRRAEMEEVERKVAAASLSRFLLDQVTADTTAVLTAEGVYYDPLRRHVESNFLPWVYGAADARVRVKRVGLELTQDVVAGSLRQQRMLTHIVSLRDALGFVSIACSHKPEYGVTSIGPLPYTSSLAEMEALAQAWMREKAPTVPRPSGGFLVDVLAAAAGINSV
;
A
#
# COMPACT_ATOMS: atom_id res chain seq x y z
N MET A 1 53.67 23.90 32.49
CA MET A 1 53.33 22.60 31.89
C MET A 1 52.01 22.22 32.51
N ASP A 2 50.95 22.66 31.84
CA ASP A 2 49.57 22.62 32.31
C ASP A 2 48.96 21.27 31.97
N ASP A 3 48.50 20.51 32.97
CA ASP A 3 47.64 19.35 32.77
C ASP A 3 46.19 19.72 33.16
N LEU A 4 45.49 20.35 32.21
CA LEU A 4 44.04 20.48 32.23
C LEU A 4 43.43 19.18 31.72
N GLN A 5 43.03 18.30 32.63
CA GLN A 5 42.23 17.11 32.28
C GLN A 5 40.83 17.53 31.85
N GLN A 6 40.58 17.40 30.55
CA GLN A 6 39.33 17.69 29.88
C GLN A 6 38.30 16.58 30.17
N TYR A 7 37.27 16.88 30.95
CA TYR A 7 36.14 15.98 31.20
C TYR A 7 35.38 15.69 29.89
N SER A 8 35.47 14.45 29.39
CA SER A 8 34.70 13.96 28.24
C SER A 8 33.53 13.09 28.70
N PHE A 9 32.29 13.48 28.37
CA PHE A 9 31.09 12.67 28.65
C PHE A 9 30.95 11.51 27.63
N ALA A 10 30.70 10.30 28.12
CA ALA A 10 30.63 9.07 27.32
C ALA A 10 29.34 8.91 26.46
N ALA A 11 28.35 9.82 26.57
CA ALA A 11 27.12 9.74 25.79
C ALA A 11 26.62 11.12 25.36
N LYS A 12 26.29 11.26 24.06
CA LYS A 12 25.67 12.48 23.52
C LYS A 12 24.23 12.61 24.07
N PRO A 13 23.78 13.81 24.50
CA PRO A 13 22.45 13.99 25.07
C PRO A 13 21.37 13.70 24.01
N ARG A 14 20.44 12.81 24.36
CA ARG A 14 19.33 12.38 23.49
C ARG A 14 18.04 13.04 23.97
N ALA A 15 17.40 13.83 23.12
CA ALA A 15 16.18 14.55 23.46
C ALA A 15 15.01 13.58 23.73
N VAL A 16 14.41 13.71 24.91
CA VAL A 16 13.19 12.97 25.30
C VAL A 16 12.00 13.61 24.60
N ARG A 17 11.36 12.88 23.68
CA ARG A 17 10.09 13.30 23.07
C ARG A 17 8.97 13.22 24.09
N GLY A 18 8.63 14.35 24.71
CA GLY A 18 7.46 14.46 25.57
C GLY A 18 6.17 14.29 24.77
N LYS A 19 5.32 13.34 25.16
CA LYS A 19 3.96 13.21 24.63
C LYS A 19 3.13 14.38 25.15
N TYR A 20 2.89 15.39 24.32
CA TYR A 20 1.94 16.44 24.66
C TYR A 20 0.52 15.91 24.46
N ARG A 21 -0.29 16.04 25.50
CA ARG A 21 -1.68 15.62 25.57
C ARG A 21 -2.51 16.76 25.00
N ASP A 22 -2.94 16.64 23.75
CA ASP A 22 -3.83 17.61 23.10
C ASP A 22 -5.15 17.71 23.86
N LYS A 23 -5.28 18.76 24.68
CA LYS A 23 -6.55 19.19 25.25
C LYS A 23 -7.13 20.26 24.33
N LYS A 24 -8.13 19.85 23.55
CA LYS A 24 -9.24 20.62 22.97
C LYS A 24 -8.93 22.08 22.59
N ALA A 25 -8.73 22.29 21.29
CA ALA A 25 -8.76 23.60 20.66
C ALA A 25 -10.08 24.33 21.00
N ASN A 26 -9.92 25.56 21.49
CA ASN A 26 -11.00 26.44 21.88
C ASN A 26 -11.77 26.91 20.64
N LYS A 27 -13.08 26.81 20.71
CA LYS A 27 -14.03 27.06 19.63
C LYS A 27 -14.57 28.48 19.78
N TYR A 28 -13.83 29.50 19.36
CA TYR A 28 -14.39 30.82 19.12
C TYR A 28 -13.78 31.46 17.87
N VAL A 29 -14.70 31.86 17.02
CA VAL A 29 -14.60 32.45 15.69
C VAL A 29 -13.93 33.82 15.76
N ASN A 30 -13.09 34.15 14.77
CA ASN A 30 -13.27 35.40 14.02
C ASN A 30 -12.44 35.47 12.72
N THR A 31 -13.20 35.67 11.65
CA THR A 31 -12.95 36.52 10.48
C THR A 31 -11.95 36.06 9.41
N THR A 32 -12.56 35.78 8.27
CA THR A 32 -12.06 35.55 6.92
C THR A 32 -11.14 36.67 6.42
N HIS A 33 -9.93 36.31 6.00
CA HIS A 33 -9.19 36.98 4.92
C HIS A 33 -8.73 35.90 3.92
N PRO A 34 -9.07 36.01 2.62
CA PRO A 34 -8.58 35.07 1.62
C PRO A 34 -7.26 35.60 1.05
N GLY A 35 -6.23 34.73 1.02
CA GLY A 35 -4.98 34.99 0.32
C GLY A 35 -3.82 35.41 1.22
N ALA A 36 -3.18 34.44 1.87
CA ALA A 36 -1.76 34.53 2.21
C ALA A 36 -1.22 33.13 2.47
N ASP A 37 -0.19 32.80 1.70
CA ASP A 37 0.50 31.53 1.67
C ASP A 37 1.17 31.16 3.00
N TRP A 38 1.44 29.86 3.12
CA TRP A 38 2.27 29.19 4.12
C TRP A 38 3.49 30.02 4.57
N SER A 39 3.39 30.75 5.69
CA SER A 39 4.37 30.78 6.78
C SER A 39 4.02 31.86 7.79
N CYS A 40 3.26 31.49 8.82
CA CYS A 40 3.35 32.14 10.12
C CYS A 40 3.34 31.02 11.15
N SER A 41 4.49 30.34 11.25
CA SER A 41 4.90 29.70 12.50
C SER A 41 4.66 30.75 13.57
N SER A 42 3.60 30.59 14.35
CA SER A 42 3.43 31.29 15.62
C SER A 42 4.73 31.05 16.37
N VAL A 43 5.61 32.04 16.32
CA VAL A 43 6.82 32.07 17.12
C VAL A 43 6.31 31.84 18.52
N PHE A 44 6.64 30.67 19.08
CA PHE A 44 6.29 30.31 20.43
C PHE A 44 6.81 31.42 21.32
N ASN A 45 5.93 32.36 21.64
CA ASN A 45 6.31 33.50 22.42
C ASN A 45 6.61 32.96 23.81
N ILE A 46 7.87 32.98 24.19
CA ILE A 46 8.32 32.56 25.52
C ILE A 46 7.47 33.28 26.58
N MET A 47 7.00 34.52 26.31
CA MET A 47 6.07 35.32 27.13
C MET A 47 4.74 34.64 27.49
N THR A 48 4.33 33.59 26.79
CA THR A 48 3.09 32.83 27.05
C THR A 48 3.33 31.36 27.39
N ASP A 49 4.59 30.91 27.49
CA ASP A 49 4.91 29.54 27.89
C ASP A 49 4.66 29.36 29.41
N PRO A 50 3.76 28.43 29.82
CA PRO A 50 3.44 28.16 31.23
C PRO A 50 4.62 27.57 32.03
N ARG A 51 5.69 27.12 31.37
CA ARG A 51 6.91 26.63 32.04
C ARG A 51 7.86 27.75 32.43
N VAL A 52 7.68 28.95 31.89
CA VAL A 52 8.55 30.09 32.12
C VAL A 52 7.95 30.92 33.25
N ALA A 53 8.47 30.74 34.46
CA ALA A 53 8.04 31.50 35.63
C ALA A 53 8.40 32.99 35.44
N ARG A 54 7.38 33.85 35.40
CA ARG A 54 7.55 35.31 35.36
C ARG A 54 7.35 35.89 36.75
N GLY A 55 8.32 36.69 37.20
CA GLY A 55 8.26 37.38 38.49
C GLY A 55 8.89 36.60 39.64
N SER A 56 8.85 37.20 40.83
CA SER A 56 9.37 36.61 42.06
C SER A 56 8.64 35.31 42.41
N VAL A 57 9.38 34.23 42.63
CA VAL A 57 8.89 32.86 42.93
C VAL A 57 7.91 32.83 44.10
N PHE A 58 8.00 33.81 45.00
CA PHE A 58 7.15 33.95 46.19
C PHE A 58 5.68 34.26 45.85
N ALA A 59 5.40 34.94 44.73
CA ALA A 59 4.03 35.30 44.34
C ALA A 59 3.26 34.13 43.69
N ALA A 60 3.97 33.23 43.00
CA ALA A 60 3.36 32.08 42.32
C ALA A 60 2.92 30.97 43.30
N ALA A 61 3.64 30.78 44.40
CA ALA A 61 3.24 29.84 45.44
C ALA A 61 1.92 30.26 46.12
N ASN A 62 1.73 31.56 46.35
CA ASN A 62 0.52 32.10 46.98
C ASN A 62 -0.70 32.02 46.05
N SER A 63 -0.55 32.23 44.73
CA SER A 63 -1.67 32.16 43.79
C SER A 63 -2.21 30.74 43.60
N ILE A 64 -1.34 29.71 43.65
CA ILE A 64 -1.75 28.29 43.59
C ILE A 64 -2.53 27.89 44.86
N HIS A 65 -2.18 28.43 46.02
CA HIS A 65 -2.90 28.16 47.27
C HIS A 65 -4.30 28.80 47.26
N ILE A 66 -4.39 30.08 46.86
CA ILE A 66 -5.64 30.84 46.80
C ILE A 66 -6.63 30.24 45.79
N GLN A 67 -6.17 29.76 44.63
CA GLN A 67 -7.06 29.11 43.64
C GLN A 67 -7.59 27.76 44.13
N ARG A 68 -6.83 27.02 44.93
CA ARG A 68 -7.25 25.72 45.47
C ARG A 68 -8.29 25.85 46.59
N GLU A 69 -8.24 26.94 47.35
CA GLU A 69 -9.27 27.30 48.34
C GLU A 69 -10.58 27.75 47.69
N ASN A 70 -10.51 28.60 46.65
CA ASN A 70 -11.71 29.10 45.96
C ASN A 70 -12.47 28.00 45.18
N VAL A 71 -11.79 26.99 44.64
CA VAL A 71 -12.45 25.84 43.98
C VAL A 71 -13.13 24.90 44.99
N ARG A 72 -12.65 24.85 46.24
CA ARG A 72 -13.32 24.09 47.32
C ARG A 72 -14.53 24.85 47.89
N ALA A 73 -14.48 26.18 47.93
CA ALA A 73 -15.60 27.01 48.35
C ALA A 73 -16.74 27.07 47.31
N ALA A 74 -16.44 26.97 46.01
CA ALA A 74 -17.43 27.03 44.93
C ALA A 74 -18.30 25.77 44.78
N ASN A 75 -17.97 24.66 45.46
CA ASN A 75 -18.69 23.39 45.36
C ASN A 75 -19.57 23.07 46.60
N GLN A 76 -19.84 24.08 47.44
CA GLN A 76 -20.74 23.96 48.60
C GLN A 76 -21.76 25.11 48.58
N GLN A 77 -22.84 24.94 47.83
CA GLN A 77 -24.08 25.66 48.08
C GLN A 77 -24.92 24.87 49.11
N PRO A 78 -25.46 25.50 50.16
CA PRO A 78 -26.17 24.83 51.24
C PRO A 78 -27.69 24.67 50.95
N PRO A 79 -28.36 23.62 51.46
CA PRO A 79 -29.80 23.65 51.70
C PRO A 79 -30.14 24.29 53.06
N PRO A 80 -31.35 24.87 53.25
CA PRO A 80 -31.67 25.68 54.42
C PRO A 80 -32.14 24.87 55.64
N SER A 81 -31.75 25.39 56.81
CA SER A 81 -32.38 25.27 58.14
C SER A 81 -32.61 23.88 58.74
N SER A 82 -31.91 23.57 59.84
CA SER A 82 -32.56 23.45 61.16
C SER A 82 -31.53 23.39 62.30
N THR A 83 -31.87 24.15 63.32
CA THR A 83 -31.46 24.13 64.73
C THR A 83 -30.76 22.85 65.21
N SER A 84 -29.55 22.97 65.77
CA SER A 84 -29.25 22.47 67.12
C SER A 84 -27.82 22.85 67.55
N ASN A 85 -27.74 23.32 68.78
CA ASN A 85 -26.50 23.60 69.51
C ASN A 85 -25.66 22.33 69.65
N GLY A 86 -24.38 22.42 69.29
CA GLY A 86 -23.41 21.35 69.50
C GLY A 86 -22.01 21.79 69.08
N SER A 87 -21.38 22.65 69.88
CA SER A 87 -19.97 23.03 69.71
C SER A 87 -19.08 21.81 69.97
N THR A 88 -18.83 21.02 68.93
CA THR A 88 -17.80 19.99 68.95
C THR A 88 -16.51 20.65 68.47
N ARG A 89 -15.69 21.12 69.41
CA ARG A 89 -14.36 21.65 69.11
C ARG A 89 -13.52 20.55 68.44
N MET A 90 -13.28 20.69 67.15
CA MET A 90 -12.28 19.87 66.47
C MET A 90 -10.90 20.24 67.00
N PHE A 91 -10.29 19.35 67.77
CA PHE A 91 -8.87 19.43 68.10
C PHE A 91 -8.05 19.28 66.82
N LYS A 92 -7.51 20.40 66.32
CA LYS A 92 -6.45 20.37 65.29
C LYS A 92 -5.22 19.74 65.94
N LYS A 93 -4.80 18.57 65.46
CA LYS A 93 -3.53 17.96 65.87
C LYS A 93 -2.39 18.84 65.33
N GLN A 94 -1.70 19.53 66.24
CA GLN A 94 -0.48 20.27 65.92
C GLN A 94 0.57 19.29 65.41
N THR A 95 1.08 19.52 64.21
CA THR A 95 2.17 18.73 63.63
C THR A 95 3.51 19.22 64.18
N ILE A 96 4.48 18.32 64.36
CA ILE A 96 5.81 18.56 64.98
C ILE A 96 6.62 19.65 64.23
N TYR A 97 6.21 20.01 63.01
CA TYR A 97 6.84 21.02 62.16
C TYR A 97 6.24 22.44 62.29
N GLU A 98 5.27 22.67 63.19
CA GLU A 98 4.67 23.99 63.41
C GLU A 98 5.36 24.68 64.61
N PRO A 99 6.12 25.78 64.41
CA PRO A 99 6.81 26.45 65.50
C PRO A 99 5.80 27.07 66.48
N PRO A 100 6.02 27.00 67.80
CA PRO A 100 5.09 27.52 68.79
C PRO A 100 4.95 29.05 68.64
N VAL A 101 3.76 29.51 68.23
CA VAL A 101 3.45 30.94 67.98
C VAL A 101 3.15 31.71 69.29
N THR A 102 3.81 31.35 70.40
CA THR A 102 3.55 32.00 71.69
C THR A 102 4.85 32.38 72.41
N LEU A 103 5.64 33.24 71.79
CA LEU A 103 6.57 34.13 72.49
C LEU A 103 6.54 35.51 71.83
N GLN A 104 5.40 36.19 71.96
CA GLN A 104 5.28 37.63 71.70
C GLN A 104 5.41 38.35 73.05
N THR A 105 6.64 38.54 73.52
CA THR A 105 6.95 39.53 74.55
C THR A 105 8.10 40.40 74.05
N TYR A 106 7.79 41.29 73.12
CA TYR A 106 8.66 42.41 72.82
C TYR A 106 8.45 43.47 73.91
N PHE A 107 9.44 43.65 74.78
CA PHE A 107 9.53 44.80 75.68
C PHE A 107 10.39 45.86 74.98
N PRO A 108 9.83 47.01 74.56
CA PRO A 108 10.66 48.09 74.01
C PRO A 108 11.54 48.66 75.12
N VAL A 109 12.84 48.37 75.08
CA VAL A 109 13.84 49.02 75.92
C VAL A 109 14.28 50.29 75.21
N ASP A 110 14.05 51.44 75.83
CA ASP A 110 14.50 52.74 75.33
C ASP A 110 16.02 52.86 75.49
N LEU A 111 16.72 52.88 74.35
CA LEU A 111 18.19 52.94 74.28
C LEU A 111 18.71 54.39 74.20
N GLU A 112 17.85 55.41 74.15
CA GLU A 112 18.26 56.82 73.95
C GLU A 112 19.33 57.29 74.95
N LYS A 113 19.24 56.83 76.21
CA LYS A 113 20.19 57.21 77.26
C LYS A 113 21.60 56.63 77.09
N ASN A 114 21.75 55.54 76.33
CA ASN A 114 23.02 54.84 76.11
C ASN A 114 23.65 55.16 74.74
N LEU A 115 22.97 55.97 73.92
CA LEU A 115 23.43 56.40 72.60
C LEU A 115 24.36 57.63 72.66
N ILE A 116 24.49 58.28 73.83
CA ILE A 116 25.34 59.46 74.02
C ILE A 116 26.48 59.10 74.99
N GLU A 117 27.72 59.29 74.53
CA GLU A 117 28.92 59.12 75.36
C GLU A 117 28.94 60.19 76.47
N GLN A 118 28.87 59.74 77.73
CA GLN A 118 28.91 60.63 78.89
C GLN A 118 30.38 61.03 79.18
N THR A 119 30.79 62.21 78.72
CA THR A 119 32.08 62.78 79.08
C THR A 119 32.03 63.36 80.50
N PRO A 120 32.96 62.99 81.41
CA PRO A 120 32.96 63.54 82.76
C PRO A 120 33.32 65.03 82.72
N GLN A 121 32.57 65.86 83.45
CA GLN A 121 32.84 67.29 83.55
C GLN A 121 34.15 67.53 84.34
N VAL A 122 35.17 68.07 83.67
CA VAL A 122 36.44 68.44 84.32
C VAL A 122 36.27 69.81 84.99
N HIS A 123 36.61 69.90 86.27
CA HIS A 123 36.54 71.15 87.03
C HIS A 123 37.85 71.93 86.84
N GLU A 124 37.81 73.04 86.10
CA GLU A 124 38.98 73.89 85.89
C GLU A 124 39.12 74.88 87.06
N MET A 125 40.31 74.94 87.66
CA MET A 125 40.68 75.96 88.66
C MET A 125 41.75 76.88 88.09
N HIS A 126 41.44 78.18 88.05
CA HIS A 126 42.38 79.21 87.59
C HIS A 126 43.33 79.62 88.72
N ALA A 127 44.63 79.38 88.54
CA ALA A 127 45.69 79.92 89.40
C ALA A 127 46.43 81.05 88.64
N ALA A 128 46.23 82.29 89.07
CA ALA A 128 46.99 83.43 88.55
C ALA A 128 48.24 83.64 89.42
N THR A 129 49.43 83.63 88.82
CA THR A 129 50.70 83.84 89.54
C THR A 129 51.30 85.18 89.10
N GLN A 130 51.64 86.03 90.06
CA GLN A 130 52.20 87.37 89.85
C GLN A 130 53.67 87.27 89.41
N THR A 131 53.96 87.65 88.17
CA THR A 131 55.32 87.70 87.61
C THR A 131 55.94 89.08 87.80
N ASP A 132 56.93 89.18 88.69
CA ASP A 132 57.88 90.30 88.70
C ASP A 132 58.99 90.06 87.65
N ALA A 133 59.56 91.14 87.12
CA ALA A 133 60.52 91.11 86.02
C ALA A 133 61.90 90.65 86.51
N PHE A 134 62.31 89.43 86.11
CA PHE A 134 63.61 88.85 86.44
C PHE A 134 64.77 89.65 85.82
N VAL A 135 65.66 90.19 86.66
CA VAL A 135 66.96 90.73 86.24
C VAL A 135 67.97 89.59 86.09
N ALA A 136 68.68 89.54 84.97
CA ALA A 136 69.66 88.50 84.66
C ALA A 136 70.86 88.55 85.63
N ASN A 137 71.14 87.43 86.29
CA ASN A 137 72.29 87.28 87.19
C ASN A 137 73.35 86.43 86.47
N ASP A 138 74.38 87.08 85.93
CA ASP A 138 75.50 86.46 85.20
C ASP A 138 76.49 85.77 86.16
N LYS A 139 75.99 84.81 86.92
CA LYS A 139 76.80 83.86 87.69
C LYS A 139 76.38 82.46 87.30
N HIS A 140 77.04 81.91 86.29
CA HIS A 140 76.92 80.51 85.90
C HIS A 140 77.20 79.59 87.10
N LYS A 141 76.14 79.12 87.75
CA LYS A 141 76.19 77.98 88.67
C LYS A 141 75.88 76.73 87.85
N LYS A 142 76.78 75.74 87.90
CA LYS A 142 76.55 74.40 87.32
C LYS A 142 75.21 73.86 87.83
N PRO A 143 74.36 73.22 87.00
CA PRO A 143 73.08 72.68 87.44
C PRO A 143 73.32 71.67 88.58
N PHE A 144 72.63 71.90 89.70
CA PHE A 144 72.74 71.05 90.88
C PHE A 144 72.02 69.73 90.61
N VAL A 145 72.78 68.66 90.43
CA VAL A 145 72.24 67.28 90.34
C VAL A 145 72.22 66.70 91.75
N LEU A 146 71.02 66.45 92.29
CA LEU A 146 70.87 65.76 93.59
C LEU A 146 71.48 64.36 93.48
N LYS A 147 72.26 63.95 94.49
CA LYS A 147 72.67 62.55 94.62
C LYS A 147 71.42 61.71 94.85
N LYS A 148 71.33 60.53 94.21
CA LYS A 148 70.24 59.58 94.43
C LYS A 148 70.19 59.23 95.92
N THR A 149 69.13 59.63 96.59
CA THR A 149 68.88 59.30 98.00
C THR A 149 67.69 58.34 98.05
N GLY A 150 68.01 57.05 98.12
CA GLY A 150 67.08 55.92 98.18
C GLY A 150 67.88 54.63 98.13
N VAL A 151 67.44 53.59 98.83
CA VAL A 151 68.05 52.26 98.74
C VAL A 151 67.45 51.55 97.54
N ASP A 152 68.31 51.16 96.59
CA ASP A 152 67.88 50.34 95.47
C ASP A 152 67.66 48.91 95.94
N ALA A 153 66.41 48.43 95.85
CA ALA A 153 66.04 47.06 96.16
C ALA A 153 65.66 46.34 94.86
N ALA A 154 66.34 45.23 94.58
CA ALA A 154 65.92 44.28 93.55
C ALA A 154 65.29 43.08 94.27
N THR A 155 64.05 42.75 93.93
CA THR A 155 63.35 41.57 94.44
C THR A 155 63.20 40.56 93.31
N GLU A 156 63.64 39.33 93.55
CA GLU A 156 63.51 38.19 92.62
C GLU A 156 62.79 37.04 93.31
N ILE A 157 61.94 36.33 92.56
CA ILE A 157 61.23 35.14 93.03
C ILE A 157 62.12 33.93 92.74
N ALA A 158 62.60 33.28 93.79
CA ALA A 158 63.46 32.10 93.66
C ALA A 158 62.64 30.82 93.36
N ALA A 159 63.24 29.84 92.67
CA ALA A 159 62.57 28.57 92.38
C ALA A 159 62.14 27.76 93.64
N THR A 160 62.72 28.07 94.80
CA THR A 160 62.38 27.47 96.10
C THR A 160 61.10 28.03 96.73
N ASP A 161 60.55 29.13 96.19
CA ASP A 161 59.41 29.85 96.77
C ASP A 161 58.06 29.13 96.55
N ARG A 162 58.07 28.01 95.81
CA ARG A 162 56.91 27.13 95.55
C ARG A 162 55.65 27.89 95.11
N LEU A 163 55.83 28.95 94.32
CA LEU A 163 54.74 29.81 93.85
C LEU A 163 53.85 29.14 92.78
N PHE A 164 54.28 28.00 92.24
CA PHE A 164 53.55 27.21 91.26
C PHE A 164 52.63 26.19 91.94
N ASP A 165 51.33 26.37 91.76
CA ASP A 165 50.32 25.38 92.17
C ASP A 165 49.91 24.55 90.94
N PHE A 166 50.30 23.27 90.95
CA PHE A 166 50.01 22.35 89.86
C PHE A 166 48.50 22.12 89.69
N ASP A 167 47.74 22.05 90.79
CA ASP A 167 46.31 21.75 90.73
C ASP A 167 45.53 22.91 90.10
N MET A 168 45.98 24.16 90.31
CA MET A 168 45.45 25.33 89.63
C MET A 168 45.85 25.39 88.15
N GLU A 169 47.12 25.17 87.85
CA GLU A 169 47.62 25.36 86.47
C GLU A 169 47.18 24.24 85.52
N VAL A 170 46.93 23.03 86.03
CA VAL A 170 46.48 21.89 85.21
C VAL A 170 44.98 21.95 84.87
N GLN A 171 44.18 22.70 85.64
CA GLN A 171 42.73 22.80 85.45
C GLN A 171 42.33 23.27 84.04
N PRO A 172 42.90 24.33 83.45
CA PRO A 172 42.61 24.74 82.08
C PRO A 172 42.95 23.64 81.05
N MET A 173 44.08 22.95 81.21
CA MET A 173 44.48 21.85 80.33
C MET A 173 43.49 20.68 80.40
N LEU A 174 43.14 20.22 81.61
CA LEU A 174 42.18 19.14 81.80
C LEU A 174 40.80 19.52 81.27
N THR A 175 40.36 20.76 81.51
CA THR A 175 39.08 21.27 81.01
C THR A 175 39.02 21.23 79.49
N VAL A 176 40.07 21.66 78.80
CA VAL A 176 40.12 21.60 77.33
C VAL A 176 40.17 20.16 76.84
N LEU A 177 40.98 19.30 77.46
CA LEU A 177 41.12 17.90 77.07
C LEU A 177 39.79 17.16 77.22
N VAL A 178 39.16 17.20 78.39
CA VAL A 178 37.88 16.52 78.66
C VAL A 178 36.77 17.05 77.75
N ASN A 179 36.67 18.37 77.60
CA ASN A 179 35.65 18.96 76.72
C ASN A 179 35.88 18.58 75.26
N LYS A 180 37.13 18.55 74.81
CA LYS A 180 37.45 18.17 73.42
C LYS A 180 37.18 16.69 73.17
N THR A 181 37.61 15.80 74.07
CA THR A 181 37.35 14.37 73.94
C THR A 181 35.87 14.06 73.98
N MET A 182 35.12 14.70 74.88
CA MET A 182 33.68 14.46 75.02
C MET A 182 32.90 15.02 73.82
N LYS A 183 33.24 16.21 73.33
CA LYS A 183 32.65 16.77 72.10
C LYS A 183 32.98 15.93 70.87
N GLN A 184 34.22 15.47 70.76
CA GLN A 184 34.65 14.62 69.65
C GLN A 184 33.90 13.28 69.68
N ALA A 185 33.83 12.61 70.83
CA ALA A 185 33.09 11.36 70.99
C ALA A 185 31.60 11.52 70.65
N LEU A 186 30.97 12.60 71.10
CA LEU A 186 29.57 12.89 70.76
C LEU A 186 29.37 13.08 69.25
N CYS A 187 30.24 13.87 68.61
CA CYS A 187 30.17 14.10 67.16
C CYS A 187 30.43 12.82 66.35
N GLU A 188 31.33 11.94 66.81
CA GLU A 188 31.60 10.65 66.19
C GLU A 188 30.39 9.72 66.29
N VAL A 189 29.74 9.64 67.46
CA VAL A 189 28.53 8.83 67.65
C VAL A 189 27.38 9.33 66.79
N GLU A 190 27.10 10.65 66.78
CA GLU A 190 26.06 11.23 65.93
C GLU A 190 26.33 10.94 64.45
N ARG A 191 27.58 11.10 64.00
CA ARG A 191 27.99 10.80 62.62
C ARG A 191 27.78 9.32 62.27
N GLU A 192 28.12 8.40 63.17
CA GLU A 192 27.89 6.97 62.94
C GLU A 192 26.40 6.63 62.84
N GLU A 193 25.56 7.25 63.67
CA GLU A 193 24.11 7.07 63.62
C GLU A 193 23.51 7.63 62.32
N GLU A 194 23.97 8.80 61.87
CA GLU A 194 23.60 9.37 60.58
C GLU A 194 24.02 8.45 59.42
N LEU A 195 25.26 7.94 59.42
CA LEU A 195 25.75 7.02 58.39
C LEU A 195 24.92 5.71 58.35
N LYS A 196 24.60 5.12 59.50
CA LYS A 196 23.72 3.94 59.59
C LYS A 196 22.32 4.23 59.05
N THR A 197 21.79 5.41 59.33
CA THR A 197 20.48 5.85 58.83
C THR A 197 20.51 5.99 57.31
N ILE A 198 21.55 6.63 56.76
CA ILE A 198 21.73 6.78 55.32
C ILE A 198 21.90 5.42 54.64
N GLU A 199 22.71 4.53 55.19
CA GLU A 199 22.93 3.19 54.64
C GLU A 199 21.63 2.38 54.60
N SER A 200 20.86 2.37 55.69
CA SER A 200 19.57 1.69 55.73
C SER A 200 18.58 2.27 54.70
N TYR A 201 18.56 3.60 54.55
CA TYR A 201 17.74 4.27 53.56
C TYR A 201 18.15 3.89 52.13
N VAL A 202 19.44 3.95 51.82
CA VAL A 202 19.99 3.57 50.52
C VAL A 202 19.71 2.10 50.20
N SER A 203 19.84 1.19 51.16
CA SER A 203 19.47 -0.23 50.99
C SER A 203 18.00 -0.36 50.61
N THR A 204 17.10 0.27 51.35
CA THR A 204 15.65 0.20 51.05
C THR A 204 15.29 0.79 49.69
N LEU A 205 16.03 1.81 49.23
CA LEU A 205 15.86 2.37 47.89
C LEU A 205 16.32 1.39 46.80
N HIS A 206 17.45 0.71 47.00
CA HIS A 206 17.93 -0.31 46.06
C HIS A 206 16.95 -1.48 45.96
N ASP A 207 16.41 -1.94 47.09
CA ASP A 207 15.40 -3.00 47.12
C ASP A 207 14.16 -2.60 46.33
N ARG A 208 13.66 -1.37 46.56
CA ARG A 208 12.52 -0.82 45.79
C ARG A 208 12.81 -0.73 44.29
N GLN A 209 14.00 -0.25 43.92
CA GLN A 209 14.41 -0.16 42.52
C GLN A 209 14.54 -1.53 41.86
N SER A 210 15.03 -2.54 42.59
CA SER A 210 15.12 -3.92 42.08
C SER A 210 13.73 -4.48 41.79
N VAL A 211 12.79 -4.32 42.73
CA VAL A 211 11.40 -4.76 42.56
C VAL A 211 10.72 -4.02 41.41
N GLU A 212 10.93 -2.70 41.28
CA GLU A 212 10.39 -1.93 40.16
C GLU A 212 10.99 -2.38 38.83
N ALA A 213 12.30 -2.63 38.78
CA ALA A 213 12.97 -3.11 37.57
C ALA A 213 12.46 -4.49 37.13
N GLU A 214 12.17 -5.40 38.07
CA GLU A 214 11.54 -6.70 37.80
C GLU A 214 10.14 -6.53 37.23
N SER A 215 9.29 -5.71 37.87
CA SER A 215 7.94 -5.39 37.38
C SER A 215 7.95 -4.80 35.97
N ILE A 216 8.91 -3.90 35.68
CA ILE A 216 9.09 -3.33 34.33
C ILE A 216 9.51 -4.41 33.33
N ARG A 217 10.43 -5.31 33.69
CA ARG A 217 10.86 -6.42 32.82
C ARG A 217 9.68 -7.30 32.45
N ASP A 218 8.87 -7.71 33.43
CA ASP A 218 7.68 -8.54 33.21
C ASP A 218 6.69 -7.83 32.27
N LEU A 219 6.43 -6.54 32.51
CA LEU A 219 5.54 -5.74 31.67
C LEU A 219 6.05 -5.65 30.22
N VAL A 220 7.36 -5.44 30.03
CA VAL A 220 7.99 -5.39 28.70
C VAL A 220 7.90 -6.74 28.00
N GLU A 221 8.13 -7.85 28.71
CA GLU A 221 7.99 -9.19 28.15
C GLU A 221 6.55 -9.48 27.72
N HIS A 222 5.57 -9.17 28.56
CA HIS A 222 4.16 -9.31 28.22
C HIS A 222 3.78 -8.44 27.01
N ALA A 223 4.24 -7.19 26.95
CA ALA A 223 4.01 -6.31 25.81
C ALA A 223 4.66 -6.86 24.53
N LYS A 224 5.88 -7.40 24.62
CA LYS A 224 6.58 -8.03 23.50
C LYS A 224 5.83 -9.26 23.00
N LYS A 225 5.41 -10.16 23.89
CA LYS A 225 4.61 -11.35 23.55
C LYS A 225 3.30 -10.95 22.86
N ALA A 226 2.57 -9.97 23.40
CA ALA A 226 1.33 -9.47 22.81
C ALA A 226 1.55 -8.81 21.44
N TYR A 227 2.65 -8.06 21.28
CA TYR A 227 3.02 -7.46 19.99
C TYR A 227 3.33 -8.53 18.94
N MET A 228 4.13 -9.55 19.30
CA MET A 228 4.47 -10.66 18.41
C MET A 228 3.22 -11.45 18.00
N ALA A 229 2.31 -11.74 18.94
CA ALA A 229 1.04 -12.41 18.64
C ALA A 229 0.21 -11.61 17.63
N LYS A 230 0.07 -10.29 17.84
CA LYS A 230 -0.65 -9.40 16.91
C LYS A 230 0.04 -9.30 15.54
N ALA A 231 1.37 -9.35 15.48
CA ALA A 231 2.10 -9.34 14.22
C ALA A 231 1.85 -10.63 13.43
N MET A 232 1.95 -11.79 14.09
CA MET A 232 1.65 -13.09 13.48
C MET A 232 0.21 -13.16 12.97
N GLU A 233 -0.76 -12.66 13.74
CA GLU A 233 -2.17 -12.60 13.33
C GLU A 233 -2.37 -11.74 12.07
N LYS A 234 -1.71 -10.57 12.01
CA LYS A 234 -1.74 -9.71 10.82
C LYS A 234 -1.15 -10.39 9.59
N ASP A 235 -0.02 -11.07 9.74
CA ASP A 235 0.64 -11.77 8.63
C ASP A 235 -0.25 -12.90 8.10
N VAL A 236 -0.88 -13.68 8.98
CA VAL A 236 -1.82 -14.73 8.60
C VAL A 236 -3.05 -14.15 7.91
N ALA A 237 -3.61 -13.05 8.44
CA ALA A 237 -4.76 -12.38 7.83
C ALA A 237 -4.42 -11.81 6.44
N GLN A 238 -3.22 -11.24 6.28
CA GLN A 238 -2.75 -10.72 4.99
C GLN A 238 -2.57 -11.83 3.96
N LYS A 239 -1.94 -12.95 4.34
CA LYS A 239 -1.81 -14.12 3.47
C LYS A 239 -3.16 -14.68 3.05
N ARG A 240 -4.08 -14.88 4.00
CA ARG A 240 -5.44 -15.34 3.71
C ARG A 240 -6.17 -14.39 2.75
N ARG A 241 -6.01 -13.08 2.93
CA ARG A 241 -6.63 -12.09 2.03
C ARG A 241 -6.05 -12.17 0.62
N ALA A 242 -4.73 -12.31 0.48
CA ALA A 242 -4.09 -12.46 -0.83
C ALA A 242 -4.56 -13.76 -1.52
N GLU A 243 -4.62 -14.88 -0.80
CA GLU A 243 -5.14 -16.15 -1.30
C GLU A 243 -6.61 -16.03 -1.76
N MET A 244 -7.46 -15.37 -0.96
CA MET A 244 -8.85 -15.13 -1.31
C MET A 244 -8.97 -14.28 -2.58
N GLU A 245 -8.16 -13.24 -2.72
CA GLU A 245 -8.15 -12.36 -3.90
C GLU A 245 -7.73 -13.11 -5.17
N GLU A 246 -6.75 -14.02 -5.07
CA GLU A 246 -6.38 -14.89 -6.19
C GLU A 246 -7.49 -15.87 -6.57
N VAL A 247 -8.13 -16.49 -5.58
CA VAL A 247 -9.24 -17.42 -5.80
C VAL A 247 -10.42 -16.68 -6.43
N GLU A 248 -10.77 -15.49 -5.93
CA GLU A 248 -11.84 -14.66 -6.48
C GLU A 248 -11.57 -14.32 -7.95
N ARG A 249 -10.35 -13.90 -8.29
CA ARG A 249 -9.95 -13.67 -9.69
C ARG A 249 -10.11 -14.91 -10.56
N LYS A 250 -9.65 -16.08 -10.08
CA LYS A 250 -9.76 -17.35 -10.83
C LYS A 250 -11.21 -17.75 -11.04
N VAL A 251 -12.05 -17.62 -10.02
CA VAL A 251 -13.48 -17.92 -10.10
C VAL A 251 -14.20 -16.95 -11.04
N ALA A 252 -13.90 -15.65 -10.97
CA ALA A 252 -14.45 -14.64 -11.87
C ALA A 252 -14.00 -14.86 -13.32
N ALA A 253 -12.73 -15.20 -13.56
CA ALA A 253 -12.25 -15.54 -14.89
C ALA A 253 -12.93 -16.80 -15.44
N ALA A 254 -13.06 -17.85 -14.62
CA ALA A 254 -13.72 -19.10 -15.04
C ALA A 254 -15.21 -18.89 -15.36
N SER A 255 -15.93 -18.10 -14.56
CA SER A 255 -17.34 -17.79 -14.82
C SER A 255 -17.50 -16.95 -16.09
N LEU A 256 -16.66 -15.94 -16.29
CA LEU A 256 -16.62 -15.14 -17.51
C LEU A 256 -16.30 -16.00 -18.73
N SER A 257 -15.26 -16.84 -18.66
CA SER A 257 -14.89 -17.73 -19.76
C SER A 257 -16.03 -18.67 -20.13
N ARG A 258 -16.73 -19.26 -19.16
CA ARG A 258 -17.87 -20.13 -19.44
C ARG A 258 -18.99 -19.40 -20.17
N PHE A 259 -19.32 -18.18 -19.72
CA PHE A 259 -20.33 -17.35 -20.37
C PHE A 259 -19.93 -16.97 -21.81
N LEU A 260 -18.69 -16.51 -22.00
CA LEU A 260 -18.20 -16.11 -23.31
C LEU A 260 -18.07 -17.29 -24.27
N LEU A 261 -17.61 -18.46 -23.80
CA LEU A 261 -17.50 -19.65 -24.63
C LEU A 261 -18.87 -20.12 -25.12
N ASP A 262 -19.90 -20.05 -24.28
CA ASP A 262 -21.26 -20.41 -24.68
C ASP A 262 -21.77 -19.48 -25.81
N GLN A 263 -21.57 -18.17 -25.66
CA GLN A 263 -21.92 -17.19 -26.70
C GLN A 263 -21.11 -17.38 -27.99
N VAL A 264 -19.77 -17.48 -27.88
CA VAL A 264 -18.88 -17.62 -29.03
C VAL A 264 -19.16 -18.93 -29.77
N THR A 265 -19.44 -20.03 -29.07
CA THR A 265 -19.77 -21.30 -29.73
C THR A 265 -21.11 -21.22 -30.46
N ALA A 266 -22.14 -20.61 -29.88
CA ALA A 266 -23.40 -20.36 -30.56
C ALA A 266 -23.22 -19.47 -31.81
N ASP A 267 -22.51 -18.35 -31.68
CA ASP A 267 -22.29 -17.41 -32.78
C ASP A 267 -21.45 -18.01 -33.90
N THR A 268 -20.34 -18.68 -33.55
CA THR A 268 -19.45 -19.31 -34.56
C THR A 268 -20.13 -20.48 -35.25
N THR A 269 -20.93 -21.29 -34.55
CA THR A 269 -21.71 -22.35 -35.21
C THR A 269 -22.77 -21.76 -36.14
N ALA A 270 -23.44 -20.67 -35.76
CA ALA A 270 -24.37 -19.97 -36.64
C ALA A 270 -23.67 -19.41 -37.90
N VAL A 271 -22.50 -18.77 -37.76
CA VAL A 271 -21.73 -18.26 -38.90
C VAL A 271 -21.23 -19.40 -39.79
N LEU A 272 -20.65 -20.45 -39.21
CA LEU A 272 -20.10 -21.59 -39.98
C LEU A 272 -21.19 -22.44 -40.65
N THR A 273 -22.39 -22.51 -40.09
CA THR A 273 -23.55 -23.12 -40.77
C THR A 273 -24.05 -22.23 -41.91
N ALA A 274 -24.08 -20.90 -41.74
CA ALA A 274 -24.48 -19.97 -42.79
C ALA A 274 -23.49 -19.95 -43.97
N GLU A 275 -22.19 -20.03 -43.70
CA GLU A 275 -21.14 -20.16 -44.73
C GLU A 275 -21.10 -21.57 -45.38
N GLY A 276 -21.89 -22.52 -44.86
CA GLY A 276 -21.99 -23.88 -45.40
C GLY A 276 -20.82 -24.80 -45.07
N VAL A 277 -19.96 -24.42 -44.11
CA VAL A 277 -18.88 -25.27 -43.59
C VAL A 277 -19.47 -26.41 -42.76
N TYR A 278 -20.43 -26.11 -41.90
CA TYR A 278 -21.25 -27.14 -41.25
C TYR A 278 -22.45 -27.46 -42.15
N TYR A 279 -22.47 -28.68 -42.67
CA TYR A 279 -23.53 -29.20 -43.53
C TYR A 279 -24.05 -30.53 -42.98
N ASP A 280 -25.28 -30.88 -43.35
CA ASP A 280 -25.83 -32.20 -43.05
C ASP A 280 -25.09 -33.25 -43.92
N PRO A 281 -24.37 -34.20 -43.30
CA PRO A 281 -23.60 -35.21 -44.02
C PRO A 281 -24.50 -36.09 -44.90
N LEU A 282 -25.75 -36.33 -44.49
CA LEU A 282 -26.70 -37.11 -45.27
C LEU A 282 -27.09 -36.36 -46.54
N ARG A 283 -27.46 -35.08 -46.40
CA ARG A 283 -27.78 -34.24 -47.55
C ARG A 283 -26.61 -34.14 -48.52
N ARG A 284 -25.39 -33.94 -48.02
CA ARG A 284 -24.19 -33.86 -48.86
C ARG A 284 -23.92 -35.18 -49.59
N HIS A 285 -24.09 -36.31 -48.92
CA HIS A 285 -23.93 -37.64 -49.52
C HIS A 285 -24.98 -37.90 -50.62
N VAL A 286 -26.23 -37.47 -50.41
CA VAL A 286 -27.29 -37.54 -51.43
C VAL A 286 -26.92 -36.66 -52.63
N GLU A 287 -26.49 -35.42 -52.39
CA GLU A 287 -26.11 -34.49 -53.46
C GLU A 287 -24.88 -34.96 -54.24
N SER A 288 -23.87 -35.52 -53.57
CA SER A 288 -22.61 -35.91 -54.21
C SER A 288 -22.65 -37.28 -54.88
N ASN A 289 -23.39 -38.24 -54.32
CA ASN A 289 -23.30 -39.65 -54.74
C ASN A 289 -24.60 -40.12 -55.39
N PHE A 290 -25.75 -39.83 -54.76
CA PHE A 290 -27.03 -40.32 -55.24
C PHE A 290 -27.54 -39.52 -56.44
N LEU A 291 -27.50 -38.19 -56.40
CA LEU A 291 -27.99 -37.35 -57.50
C LEU A 291 -27.24 -37.62 -58.82
N PRO A 292 -25.90 -37.70 -58.87
CA PRO A 292 -25.20 -38.02 -60.12
C PRO A 292 -25.59 -39.39 -60.67
N TRP A 293 -25.82 -40.38 -59.80
CA TRP A 293 -26.31 -41.69 -60.21
C TRP A 293 -27.73 -41.61 -60.79
N VAL A 294 -28.65 -40.88 -60.14
CA VAL A 294 -30.03 -40.70 -60.64
C VAL A 294 -30.02 -39.98 -61.99
N TYR A 295 -29.27 -38.89 -62.12
CA TYR A 295 -29.16 -38.15 -63.38
C TYR A 295 -28.51 -39.02 -64.47
N GLY A 296 -27.45 -39.76 -64.15
CA GLY A 296 -26.83 -40.70 -65.09
C GLY A 296 -27.76 -41.83 -65.54
N ALA A 297 -28.59 -42.36 -64.63
CA ALA A 297 -29.61 -43.36 -64.95
C ALA A 297 -30.75 -42.78 -65.79
N ALA A 298 -31.19 -41.55 -65.51
CA ALA A 298 -32.17 -40.84 -66.31
C ALA A 298 -31.64 -40.57 -67.73
N ASP A 299 -30.42 -40.07 -67.86
CA ASP A 299 -29.74 -39.84 -69.14
C ASP A 299 -29.58 -41.14 -69.93
N ALA A 300 -29.24 -42.25 -69.27
CA ALA A 300 -29.16 -43.56 -69.92
C ALA A 300 -30.52 -43.98 -70.51
N ARG A 301 -31.62 -43.78 -69.77
CA ARG A 301 -32.98 -44.07 -70.27
C ARG A 301 -33.38 -43.15 -71.42
N VAL A 302 -33.07 -41.86 -71.33
CA VAL A 302 -33.33 -40.90 -72.41
C VAL A 302 -32.53 -41.26 -73.65
N ARG A 303 -31.27 -41.66 -73.51
CA ARG A 303 -30.42 -42.12 -74.62
C ARG A 303 -30.97 -43.38 -75.28
N VAL A 304 -31.40 -44.38 -74.51
CA VAL A 304 -32.03 -45.60 -75.06
C VAL A 304 -33.30 -45.24 -75.84
N LYS A 305 -34.15 -44.35 -75.30
CA LYS A 305 -35.33 -43.86 -76.01
C LYS A 305 -34.98 -43.09 -77.28
N ARG A 306 -33.95 -42.23 -77.24
CA ARG A 306 -33.48 -41.46 -78.40
C ARG A 306 -32.97 -42.38 -79.51
N VAL A 307 -32.09 -43.32 -79.17
CA VAL A 307 -31.59 -44.33 -80.12
C VAL A 307 -32.75 -45.18 -80.67
N GLY A 308 -33.69 -45.59 -79.82
CA GLY A 308 -34.89 -46.28 -80.28
C GLY A 308 -35.69 -45.45 -81.27
N LEU A 309 -35.87 -44.15 -81.01
CA LEU A 309 -36.58 -43.23 -81.90
C LEU A 309 -35.84 -43.06 -83.23
N GLU A 310 -34.51 -42.85 -83.21
CA GLU A 310 -33.66 -42.77 -84.41
C GLU A 310 -33.78 -44.06 -85.24
N LEU A 311 -33.66 -45.24 -84.62
CA LEU A 311 -33.83 -46.52 -85.31
C LEU A 311 -35.23 -46.68 -85.90
N THR A 312 -36.29 -46.29 -85.18
CA THR A 312 -37.65 -46.35 -85.74
C THR A 312 -37.84 -45.37 -86.90
N GLN A 313 -37.23 -44.19 -86.83
CA GLN A 313 -37.23 -43.23 -87.94
C GLN A 313 -36.49 -43.78 -89.15
N ASP A 314 -35.33 -44.42 -88.94
CA ASP A 314 -34.55 -45.06 -90.02
C ASP A 314 -35.33 -46.21 -90.67
N VAL A 315 -36.00 -47.06 -89.87
CA VAL A 315 -36.84 -48.15 -90.38
C VAL A 315 -38.03 -47.61 -91.18
N VAL A 316 -38.70 -46.57 -90.69
CA VAL A 316 -39.82 -45.92 -91.40
C VAL A 316 -39.33 -45.22 -92.69
N ALA A 317 -38.20 -44.53 -92.64
CA ALA A 317 -37.60 -43.91 -93.81
C ALA A 317 -37.13 -44.95 -94.84
N GLY A 318 -36.59 -46.08 -94.37
CA GLY A 318 -36.21 -47.23 -95.20
C GLY A 318 -37.42 -47.88 -95.88
N SER A 319 -38.49 -48.16 -95.14
CA SER A 319 -39.71 -48.76 -95.70
C SER A 319 -40.41 -47.83 -96.68
N LEU A 320 -40.47 -46.51 -96.41
CA LEU A 320 -40.99 -45.52 -97.36
C LEU A 320 -40.14 -45.43 -98.63
N ARG A 321 -38.80 -45.49 -98.52
CA ARG A 321 -37.90 -45.55 -99.69
C ARG A 321 -38.17 -46.80 -100.53
N GLN A 322 -38.27 -47.96 -99.90
CA GLN A 322 -38.59 -49.22 -100.58
C GLN A 322 -39.96 -49.17 -101.27
N GLN A 323 -40.98 -48.61 -100.60
CA GLN A 323 -42.31 -48.44 -101.18
C GLN A 323 -42.26 -47.54 -102.43
N ARG A 324 -41.57 -46.39 -102.38
CA ARG A 324 -41.40 -45.49 -103.53
C ARG A 324 -40.74 -46.20 -104.71
N MET A 325 -39.66 -46.94 -104.46
CA MET A 325 -38.98 -47.70 -105.52
C MET A 325 -39.89 -48.76 -106.15
N LEU A 326 -40.63 -49.52 -105.34
CA LEU A 326 -41.60 -50.50 -105.85
C LEU A 326 -42.71 -49.83 -106.68
N THR A 327 -43.25 -48.70 -106.22
CA THR A 327 -44.27 -47.96 -107.01
C THR A 327 -43.71 -47.45 -108.34
N HIS A 328 -42.45 -47.02 -108.37
CA HIS A 328 -41.80 -46.59 -109.61
C HIS A 328 -41.57 -47.79 -110.55
N ILE A 329 -41.11 -48.94 -110.04
CA ILE A 329 -40.95 -50.16 -110.85
C ILE A 329 -42.31 -50.62 -111.42
N VAL A 330 -43.39 -50.57 -110.63
CA VAL A 330 -44.75 -50.87 -111.11
C VAL A 330 -45.17 -49.93 -112.25
N SER A 331 -44.81 -48.64 -112.17
CA SER A 331 -45.11 -47.68 -113.23
C SER A 331 -44.39 -47.94 -114.55
N LEU A 332 -43.26 -48.67 -114.52
CA LEU A 332 -42.44 -49.02 -115.70
C LEU A 332 -42.81 -50.37 -116.32
N ARG A 333 -43.93 -50.98 -115.90
CA ARG A 333 -44.35 -52.31 -116.37
C ARG A 333 -45.11 -52.22 -117.70
N ASP A 334 -44.66 -52.98 -118.69
CA ASP A 334 -45.36 -53.14 -119.97
C ASP A 334 -46.50 -54.16 -119.88
N ALA A 335 -47.43 -54.12 -120.86
CA ALA A 335 -48.62 -54.99 -120.92
C ALA A 335 -48.30 -56.51 -120.91
N LEU A 336 -47.08 -56.89 -121.28
CA LEU A 336 -46.58 -58.28 -121.29
C LEU A 336 -45.85 -58.71 -120.00
N GLY A 337 -45.77 -57.84 -118.99
CA GLY A 337 -45.17 -58.17 -117.69
C GLY A 337 -43.65 -58.03 -117.59
N PHE A 338 -43.02 -57.35 -118.55
CA PHE A 338 -41.60 -57.00 -118.50
C PHE A 338 -41.39 -55.56 -118.04
N VAL A 339 -40.25 -55.31 -117.41
CA VAL A 339 -39.81 -53.99 -116.93
C VAL A 339 -38.50 -53.61 -117.64
N SER A 340 -38.43 -52.36 -118.12
CA SER A 340 -37.21 -51.75 -118.64
C SER A 340 -36.89 -50.47 -117.86
N ILE A 341 -35.69 -50.39 -117.31
CA ILE A 341 -35.24 -49.27 -116.47
C ILE A 341 -34.21 -48.45 -117.24
N ALA A 342 -34.54 -47.21 -117.57
CA ALA A 342 -33.63 -46.31 -118.28
C ALA A 342 -32.42 -45.93 -117.40
N CYS A 343 -31.21 -46.10 -117.93
CA CYS A 343 -29.95 -45.83 -117.21
C CYS A 343 -29.18 -44.61 -117.76
N SER A 344 -29.85 -43.78 -118.57
CA SER A 344 -29.25 -42.63 -119.28
C SER A 344 -28.62 -41.57 -118.38
N HIS A 345 -29.02 -41.49 -117.10
CA HIS A 345 -28.54 -40.51 -116.14
C HIS A 345 -27.23 -40.91 -115.43
N LYS A 346 -26.72 -42.13 -115.65
CA LYS A 346 -25.42 -42.60 -115.13
C LYS A 346 -24.58 -43.21 -116.26
N PRO A 347 -23.66 -42.43 -116.88
CA PRO A 347 -22.86 -42.90 -118.01
C PRO A 347 -21.85 -43.98 -117.62
N GLU A 348 -21.54 -44.13 -116.32
CA GLU A 348 -20.61 -45.12 -115.77
C GLU A 348 -21.06 -46.57 -116.00
N TYR A 349 -22.37 -46.81 -116.19
CA TYR A 349 -22.90 -48.16 -116.44
C TYR A 349 -22.69 -48.63 -117.88
N GLY A 350 -22.39 -47.74 -118.84
CA GLY A 350 -22.14 -48.11 -120.25
C GLY A 350 -23.34 -48.72 -120.98
N VAL A 351 -24.55 -48.68 -120.40
CA VAL A 351 -25.79 -49.27 -120.94
C VAL A 351 -26.91 -48.23 -120.93
N THR A 352 -27.72 -48.19 -122.00
CA THR A 352 -28.83 -47.23 -122.15
C THR A 352 -30.07 -47.57 -121.31
N SER A 353 -30.38 -48.86 -121.14
CA SER A 353 -31.48 -49.36 -120.31
C SER A 353 -31.19 -50.76 -119.78
N ILE A 354 -31.51 -51.02 -118.51
CA ILE A 354 -31.51 -52.36 -117.91
C ILE A 354 -32.87 -53.00 -118.17
N GLY A 355 -32.91 -53.99 -119.08
CA GLY A 355 -34.15 -54.68 -119.45
C GLY A 355 -34.06 -55.39 -120.82
N PRO A 356 -35.01 -56.27 -121.17
CA PRO A 356 -36.24 -56.56 -120.44
C PRO A 356 -36.06 -57.56 -119.28
N LEU A 357 -36.57 -57.22 -118.09
CA LEU A 357 -36.59 -58.08 -116.90
C LEU A 357 -38.03 -58.54 -116.59
N PRO A 358 -38.27 -59.79 -116.17
CA PRO A 358 -39.60 -60.21 -115.72
C PRO A 358 -39.95 -59.51 -114.40
N TYR A 359 -41.17 -58.96 -114.30
CA TYR A 359 -41.64 -58.27 -113.10
C TYR A 359 -41.82 -59.25 -111.92
N THR A 360 -41.27 -58.90 -110.75
CA THR A 360 -41.50 -59.59 -109.47
C THR A 360 -41.91 -58.59 -108.39
N SER A 361 -42.65 -59.04 -107.39
CA SER A 361 -43.18 -58.19 -106.31
C SER A 361 -42.14 -57.87 -105.22
N SER A 362 -41.02 -58.59 -105.18
CA SER A 362 -39.93 -58.38 -104.22
C SER A 362 -38.81 -57.55 -104.83
N LEU A 363 -38.43 -56.45 -104.17
CA LEU A 363 -37.32 -55.61 -104.62
C LEU A 363 -35.99 -56.39 -104.66
N ALA A 364 -35.77 -57.30 -103.69
CA ALA A 364 -34.55 -58.10 -103.62
C ALA A 364 -34.43 -59.10 -104.80
N GLU A 365 -35.56 -59.66 -105.24
CA GLU A 365 -35.61 -60.56 -106.40
C GLU A 365 -35.44 -59.77 -107.70
N MET A 366 -36.08 -58.60 -107.82
CA MET A 366 -35.84 -57.67 -108.93
C MET A 366 -34.37 -57.27 -109.02
N GLU A 367 -33.71 -57.01 -107.89
CA GLU A 367 -32.29 -56.64 -107.88
C GLU A 367 -31.40 -57.83 -108.27
N ALA A 368 -31.72 -59.05 -107.83
CA ALA A 368 -31.01 -60.25 -108.24
C ALA A 368 -31.12 -60.49 -109.76
N LEU A 369 -32.29 -60.24 -110.35
CA LEU A 369 -32.52 -60.31 -111.79
C LEU A 369 -31.77 -59.20 -112.56
N ALA A 370 -31.81 -57.96 -112.06
CA ALA A 370 -31.05 -56.85 -112.63
C ALA A 370 -29.53 -57.10 -112.55
N GLN A 371 -29.04 -57.69 -111.45
CA GLN A 371 -27.65 -58.09 -111.29
C GLN A 371 -27.25 -59.21 -112.27
N ALA A 372 -28.10 -60.23 -112.44
CA ALA A 372 -27.85 -61.30 -113.41
C ALA A 372 -27.76 -60.73 -114.84
N TRP A 373 -28.67 -59.83 -115.20
CA TRP A 373 -28.68 -59.15 -116.50
C TRP A 373 -27.45 -58.25 -116.69
N MET A 374 -27.05 -57.47 -115.68
CA MET A 374 -25.85 -56.64 -115.73
C MET A 374 -24.55 -57.46 -115.84
N ARG A 375 -24.47 -58.63 -115.17
CA ARG A 375 -23.32 -59.54 -115.30
C ARG A 375 -23.18 -60.10 -116.72
N GLU A 376 -24.30 -60.34 -117.41
CA GLU A 376 -24.29 -60.87 -118.77
C GLU A 376 -23.92 -59.80 -119.81
N LYS A 377 -24.38 -58.56 -119.64
CA LYS A 377 -24.23 -57.48 -120.64
C LYS A 377 -23.08 -56.50 -120.37
N ALA A 378 -22.66 -56.33 -119.12
CA ALA A 378 -21.63 -55.37 -118.72
C ALA A 378 -20.76 -55.91 -117.55
N PRO A 379 -19.84 -56.86 -117.81
CA PRO A 379 -19.07 -57.55 -116.77
C PRO A 379 -18.01 -56.68 -116.07
N THR A 380 -17.70 -55.50 -116.60
CA THR A 380 -16.64 -54.62 -116.09
C THR A 380 -17.09 -53.64 -115.01
N VAL A 381 -18.40 -53.53 -114.73
CA VAL A 381 -18.91 -52.56 -113.75
C VAL A 381 -18.91 -53.15 -112.33
N PRO A 382 -18.25 -52.50 -111.35
CA PRO A 382 -18.31 -52.95 -109.95
C PRO A 382 -19.70 -52.75 -109.37
N ARG A 383 -20.16 -53.72 -108.56
CA ARG A 383 -21.46 -53.63 -107.89
C ARG A 383 -21.47 -52.45 -106.89
N PRO A 384 -22.42 -51.50 -106.99
CA PRO A 384 -22.57 -50.42 -106.02
C PRO A 384 -23.03 -50.97 -104.65
N SER A 385 -22.62 -50.29 -103.57
CA SER A 385 -22.84 -50.73 -102.17
C SER A 385 -24.32 -50.90 -101.80
N GLY A 386 -25.20 -50.09 -102.40
CA GLY A 386 -26.66 -50.17 -102.21
C GLY A 386 -27.42 -51.01 -103.25
N GLY A 387 -26.74 -51.59 -104.26
CA GLY A 387 -27.38 -52.32 -105.35
C GLY A 387 -27.70 -51.48 -106.59
N PHE A 388 -27.66 -52.09 -107.79
CA PHE A 388 -27.84 -51.37 -109.06
C PHE A 388 -29.23 -50.70 -109.18
N LEU A 389 -30.28 -51.33 -108.63
CA LEU A 389 -31.62 -50.77 -108.66
C LEU A 389 -31.76 -49.55 -107.74
N VAL A 390 -31.19 -49.60 -106.55
CA VAL A 390 -31.23 -48.46 -105.62
C VAL A 390 -30.50 -47.26 -106.22
N ASP A 391 -29.37 -47.50 -106.88
CA ASP A 391 -28.54 -46.45 -107.45
C ASP A 391 -29.14 -45.78 -108.71
N VAL A 392 -29.85 -46.54 -109.54
CA VAL A 392 -30.54 -46.04 -110.74
C VAL A 392 -31.90 -45.42 -110.39
N LEU A 393 -32.64 -46.01 -109.44
CA LEU A 393 -33.96 -45.51 -109.05
C LEU A 393 -33.88 -44.30 -108.09
N ALA A 394 -32.82 -44.17 -107.30
CA ALA A 394 -32.59 -42.99 -106.46
C ALA A 394 -32.49 -41.71 -107.32
N ALA A 395 -31.74 -41.78 -108.43
CA ALA A 395 -31.57 -40.66 -109.34
C ALA A 395 -32.84 -40.35 -110.16
N ALA A 396 -33.61 -41.37 -110.56
CA ALA A 396 -34.88 -41.18 -111.29
C ALA A 396 -36.02 -40.62 -110.42
N ALA A 397 -36.05 -40.97 -109.13
CA ALA A 397 -37.09 -40.54 -108.18
C ALA A 397 -36.78 -39.21 -107.47
N GLY A 398 -35.68 -38.52 -107.82
CA GLY A 398 -35.25 -37.27 -107.17
C GLY A 398 -34.87 -37.45 -105.69
N ILE A 399 -34.42 -38.64 -105.31
CA ILE A 399 -33.98 -38.97 -103.96
C ILE A 399 -32.47 -38.82 -103.95
N ASN A 400 -31.94 -37.74 -103.35
CA ASN A 400 -30.49 -37.60 -103.17
C ASN A 400 -29.95 -38.83 -102.44
N SER A 401 -28.99 -39.52 -103.06
CA SER A 401 -28.18 -40.52 -102.41
C SER A 401 -27.37 -39.84 -101.30
N VAL A 402 -27.59 -40.24 -100.05
CA VAL A 402 -26.59 -40.07 -98.98
C VAL A 402 -25.94 -41.42 -98.77
#